data_AF-A0A0F8S8D6-F1
#
_entry.id   AF-A0A0F8S8D6-F1
#
_cell.length_a   1.000
_cell.length_b   1.000
_cell.length_c   1.000
_cell.angle_alpha   90.00
_cell.angle_beta   90.00
_cell.angle_gamma   90.00
#
_symmetry.space_group_name_H-M   'P 1'
#
loop_
_entity.id
_entity.type
_entity.pdbx_description
1 polymer ?
#
loop_
_entity_poly.entity_id
_entity_poly.type
_entity_poly.pdbx_seq_one_letter_code
_entity_poly.pdbx_strand_id
1 'polypeptide(L)'
;MKKKFSNKILIIGYGSVSQCTLPILLDKLDVPLENITLIDFEDKSKALKKYTNQGLRFVCEKITPTNLDQVLSQYMENEGLIIDLSWNIGANDILKWCHDHNVLYVNTSVEVWDPTEDFLTRSLLEKSLYLRQMRLRELSRDWKDAPTAVVDHGANPGLITHFVKQGLLDIAACTCADKKVSPEDEQEITLLAKNRDFARLAQKLGVRVIHCSERDTQVANRAKEVNEFVGTWSIEGLREEGTAPVEIAWGTHESKLPPLAHIPPYGPKNMIFLPQMGMNTWVRSWIPDEEIVGMAIRH
;
A
#
# COMPACT_ATOMS: atom_id res chain seq x y z
N MET A 1 11.12 -8.95 -24.03
CA MET A 1 12.56 -8.83 -23.66
C MET A 1 12.60 -8.44 -22.19
N LYS A 2 13.36 -9.15 -21.35
CA LYS A 2 13.51 -8.79 -19.94
C LYS A 2 14.18 -7.43 -19.83
N LYS A 3 13.82 -6.62 -18.83
CA LYS A 3 14.55 -5.38 -18.55
C LYS A 3 15.83 -5.73 -17.80
N LYS A 4 16.98 -5.29 -18.32
CA LYS A 4 18.26 -5.50 -17.65
C LYS A 4 18.35 -4.65 -16.38
N PHE A 5 18.73 -5.27 -15.27
CA PHE A 5 19.04 -4.59 -14.01
C PHE A 5 20.32 -5.19 -13.45
N SER A 6 21.42 -4.43 -13.50
CA SER A 6 22.75 -4.92 -13.15
C SER A 6 23.12 -4.75 -11.67
N ASN A 7 22.37 -3.93 -10.94
CA ASN A 7 22.70 -3.54 -9.57
C ASN A 7 22.11 -4.54 -8.55
N LYS A 8 22.50 -4.40 -7.28
CA LYS A 8 21.97 -5.24 -6.19
C LYS A 8 20.50 -5.01 -5.94
N ILE A 9 19.80 -6.10 -5.60
CA ILE A 9 18.43 -6.09 -5.10
C ILE A 9 18.42 -6.67 -3.69
N LEU A 10 17.88 -5.93 -2.73
CA LEU A 10 17.60 -6.42 -1.39
C LEU A 10 16.09 -6.54 -1.21
N ILE A 11 15.62 -7.76 -0.92
CA ILE A 11 14.23 -8.03 -0.55
C ILE A 11 14.15 -8.19 0.96
N ILE A 12 13.32 -7.36 1.61
CA ILE A 12 13.09 -7.42 3.06
C ILE A 12 11.73 -8.08 3.30
N GLY A 13 11.74 -9.23 3.98
CA GLY A 13 10.57 -10.07 4.22
C GLY A 13 10.32 -11.11 3.12
N TYR A 14 10.03 -12.35 3.54
CA TYR A 14 9.63 -13.46 2.69
C TYR A 14 8.30 -14.10 3.13
N GLY A 15 7.31 -13.23 3.34
CA GLY A 15 5.91 -13.61 3.55
C GLY A 15 5.19 -14.02 2.25
N SER A 16 3.85 -14.04 2.30
CA SER A 16 3.00 -14.44 1.16
C SER A 16 3.23 -13.60 -0.10
N VAL A 17 3.36 -12.28 0.04
CA VAL A 17 3.57 -11.36 -1.08
C VAL A 17 4.90 -11.63 -1.77
N SER A 18 5.99 -11.70 -1.00
CA SER A 18 7.35 -11.92 -1.52
C SER A 18 7.51 -13.27 -2.23
N GLN A 19 6.82 -14.32 -1.76
CA GLN A 19 6.77 -15.61 -2.43
C GLN A 19 6.16 -15.56 -3.84
N CYS A 20 5.22 -14.63 -4.07
CA CYS A 20 4.64 -14.36 -5.39
C CYS A 20 5.50 -13.39 -6.21
N THR A 21 6.09 -12.38 -5.56
CA THR A 21 6.90 -11.34 -6.21
C THR A 21 8.20 -11.87 -6.77
N LEU A 22 8.95 -12.70 -6.03
CA LEU A 22 10.27 -13.18 -6.46
C LEU A 22 10.23 -13.94 -7.80
N PRO A 23 9.34 -14.91 -8.06
CA PRO A 23 9.20 -15.53 -9.38
C PRO A 23 8.93 -14.52 -10.51
N ILE A 24 8.06 -13.54 -10.26
CA ILE A 24 7.70 -12.52 -11.26
C ILE A 24 8.90 -11.62 -11.53
N LEU A 25 9.64 -11.23 -10.49
CA LEU A 25 10.86 -10.43 -10.60
C LEU A 25 11.87 -11.11 -11.53
N LEU A 26 12.12 -12.41 -11.32
CA LEU A 26 13.06 -13.20 -12.13
C LEU A 26 12.56 -13.44 -13.56
N ASP A 27 11.24 -13.42 -13.79
CA ASP A 27 10.66 -13.50 -15.14
C ASP A 27 10.78 -12.17 -15.89
N LYS A 28 10.58 -11.04 -15.21
CA LYS A 28 10.51 -9.71 -15.85
C LYS A 28 11.85 -8.98 -15.91
N LEU A 29 12.75 -9.22 -14.96
CA LEU A 29 14.07 -8.62 -14.89
C LEU A 29 15.17 -9.61 -15.27
N ASP A 30 16.13 -9.12 -16.04
CA ASP A 30 17.39 -9.80 -16.30
C ASP A 30 18.41 -9.29 -15.27
N VAL A 31 18.51 -10.05 -14.17
CA VAL A 31 19.37 -9.79 -13.01
C VAL A 31 20.01 -11.12 -12.57
N PRO A 32 21.33 -11.16 -12.36
CA PRO A 32 21.99 -12.34 -11.79
C PRO A 32 21.44 -12.66 -10.40
N LEU A 33 21.16 -13.92 -10.12
CA LEU A 33 20.53 -14.31 -8.86
C LEU A 33 21.43 -14.00 -7.64
N GLU A 34 22.74 -14.04 -7.85
CA GLU A 34 23.78 -13.62 -6.90
C GLU A 34 23.73 -12.14 -6.50
N ASN A 35 23.09 -11.29 -7.31
CA ASN A 35 22.86 -9.89 -6.97
C ASN A 35 21.60 -9.69 -6.11
N ILE A 36 20.85 -10.75 -5.82
CA ILE A 36 19.66 -10.70 -4.99
C ILE A 36 19.98 -11.24 -3.60
N THR A 37 19.79 -10.39 -2.60
CA THR A 37 19.78 -10.77 -1.19
C THR A 37 18.36 -10.71 -0.65
N LEU A 38 17.96 -11.72 0.12
CA LEU A 38 16.71 -11.75 0.86
C LEU A 38 17.01 -11.80 2.36
N ILE A 39 16.37 -10.91 3.13
CA ILE A 39 16.46 -10.88 4.59
C ILE A 39 15.07 -11.16 5.19
N ASP A 40 15.01 -12.05 6.16
CA ASP A 40 13.82 -12.30 6.99
C ASP A 40 14.27 -12.63 8.40
N PHE A 41 13.48 -12.32 9.43
CA PHE A 41 13.82 -12.67 10.81
C PHE A 41 13.53 -14.14 11.13
N GLU A 42 12.64 -14.79 10.37
CA GLU A 42 12.40 -16.23 10.45
C GLU A 42 13.32 -17.00 9.51
N ASP A 43 13.67 -18.23 9.88
CA ASP A 43 14.44 -19.09 8.99
C ASP A 43 13.58 -19.58 7.81
N LYS A 44 13.83 -19.02 6.63
CA LYS A 44 13.19 -19.39 5.36
C LYS A 44 14.09 -20.27 4.48
N SER A 45 15.21 -20.77 4.99
CA SER A 45 16.22 -21.52 4.21
C SER A 45 15.62 -22.69 3.43
N LYS A 46 14.68 -23.43 4.03
CA LYS A 46 13.99 -24.56 3.37
C LYS A 46 13.15 -24.10 2.18
N ALA A 47 12.38 -23.02 2.33
CA ALA A 47 11.52 -22.48 1.28
C ALA A 47 12.33 -21.87 0.13
N LEU A 48 13.46 -21.24 0.46
CA LEU A 48 14.34 -20.57 -0.49
C LEU A 48 15.40 -21.47 -1.13
N LYS A 49 15.51 -22.74 -0.71
CA LYS A 49 16.57 -23.68 -1.16
C LYS A 49 16.73 -23.74 -2.67
N LYS A 50 15.63 -23.70 -3.43
CA LYS A 50 15.68 -23.73 -4.90
C LYS A 50 16.37 -22.50 -5.50
N TYR A 51 16.27 -21.34 -4.86
CA TYR A 51 16.89 -20.08 -5.28
C TYR A 51 18.32 -19.97 -4.75
N THR A 52 18.56 -20.36 -3.49
CA THR A 52 19.90 -20.29 -2.91
C THR A 52 20.88 -21.24 -3.59
N ASN A 53 20.43 -22.40 -4.05
CA ASN A 53 21.21 -23.31 -4.91
C ASN A 53 21.62 -22.70 -6.26
N GLN A 54 20.97 -21.61 -6.68
CA GLN A 54 21.21 -20.91 -7.95
C GLN A 54 21.93 -19.57 -7.75
N GLY A 55 22.33 -19.22 -6.52
CA GLY A 55 23.12 -18.03 -6.20
C GLY A 55 22.42 -16.98 -5.34
N LEU A 56 21.09 -17.06 -5.12
CA LEU A 56 20.40 -16.12 -4.24
C LEU A 56 20.98 -16.17 -2.82
N ARG A 57 21.26 -15.01 -2.22
CA ARG A 57 21.69 -14.95 -0.82
C ARG A 57 20.48 -14.85 0.10
N PHE A 58 20.38 -15.75 1.07
CA PHE A 58 19.40 -15.64 2.16
C PHE A 58 20.11 -15.32 3.47
N VAL A 59 19.51 -14.44 4.26
CA VAL A 59 20.00 -14.01 5.57
C VAL A 59 18.85 -14.07 6.57
N CYS A 60 19.03 -14.84 7.64
CA CYS A 60 18.09 -14.90 8.75
C CYS A 60 18.49 -13.84 9.80
N GLU A 61 17.94 -12.64 9.70
CA GLU A 61 18.30 -11.51 10.56
C GLU A 61 17.10 -10.56 10.75
N LYS A 62 16.89 -10.08 11.98
CA LYS A 62 15.86 -9.09 12.29
C LYS A 62 16.44 -7.68 12.13
N ILE A 63 15.82 -6.88 11.27
CA ILE A 63 16.11 -5.44 11.19
C ILE A 63 15.37 -4.72 12.33
N THR A 64 16.06 -3.84 13.02
CA THR A 64 15.59 -3.03 14.15
C THR A 64 16.03 -1.59 13.96
N PRO A 65 15.46 -0.62 14.71
CA PRO A 65 15.92 0.77 14.65
C PRO A 65 17.42 0.94 14.89
N THR A 66 18.03 0.07 15.70
CA THR A 66 19.44 0.19 16.12
C THR A 66 20.42 -0.45 15.15
N ASN A 67 19.99 -1.39 14.30
CA ASN A 67 20.89 -2.08 13.36
C ASN A 67 20.57 -1.80 11.87
N LEU A 68 19.51 -1.03 11.57
CA LEU A 68 19.07 -0.78 10.19
C LEU A 68 20.20 -0.31 9.28
N ASP A 69 20.95 0.71 9.68
CA ASP A 69 22.05 1.24 8.87
C ASP A 69 23.15 0.20 8.62
N GLN A 70 23.54 -0.53 9.66
CA GLN A 70 24.54 -1.59 9.55
C GLN A 70 24.09 -2.70 8.60
N VAL A 71 22.85 -3.19 8.75
CA VAL A 71 22.32 -4.29 7.95
C VAL A 71 22.16 -3.85 6.48
N LEU A 72 21.53 -2.71 6.22
CA LEU A 72 21.33 -2.23 4.86
C LEU A 72 22.67 -1.97 4.16
N SER A 73 23.62 -1.30 4.83
CA SER A 73 24.95 -1.03 4.29
C SER A 73 25.77 -2.28 4.00
N GLN A 74 25.50 -3.40 4.67
CA GLN A 74 26.18 -4.67 4.43
C GLN A 74 25.74 -5.34 3.11
N TYR A 75 24.49 -5.13 2.69
CA TYR A 75 23.88 -5.85 1.56
C TYR A 75 23.55 -4.97 0.37
N MET A 76 23.62 -3.65 0.53
CA MET A 76 23.31 -2.68 -0.52
C MET A 76 24.51 -1.85 -0.92
N GLU A 77 24.43 -1.34 -2.14
CA GLU A 77 25.35 -0.39 -2.73
C GLU A 77 24.53 0.67 -3.48
N ASN A 78 25.18 1.77 -3.85
CA ASN A 78 24.54 2.86 -4.59
C ASN A 78 23.85 2.34 -5.86
N GLU A 79 22.72 2.97 -6.22
CA GLU A 79 21.89 2.63 -7.39
C GLU A 79 21.23 1.24 -7.36
N GLY A 80 21.33 0.51 -6.25
CA GLY A 80 20.58 -0.72 -6.05
C GLY A 80 19.08 -0.49 -5.80
N LEU A 81 18.34 -1.57 -5.56
CA LEU A 81 16.90 -1.55 -5.30
C LEU A 81 16.57 -2.29 -4.00
N ILE A 82 15.89 -1.61 -3.08
CA ILE A 82 15.24 -2.25 -1.93
C ILE A 82 13.76 -2.50 -2.26
N ILE A 83 13.33 -3.74 -2.09
CA ILE A 83 11.94 -4.20 -2.18
C ILE A 83 11.51 -4.61 -0.78
N ASP A 84 10.73 -3.75 -0.12
CA ASP A 84 10.26 -3.96 1.25
C ASP A 84 8.85 -4.57 1.26
N LEU A 85 8.79 -5.84 1.65
CA LEU A 85 7.57 -6.65 1.77
C LEU A 85 7.44 -7.22 3.18
N SER A 86 7.96 -6.47 4.16
CA SER A 86 7.94 -6.84 5.57
C SER A 86 6.78 -6.16 6.32
N TRP A 87 6.60 -6.57 7.57
CA TRP A 87 5.64 -5.98 8.52
C TRP A 87 6.42 -5.57 9.78
N ASN A 88 5.89 -4.60 10.54
CA ASN A 88 6.55 -4.08 11.75
C ASN A 88 7.98 -3.57 11.50
N ILE A 89 8.15 -2.77 10.44
CA ILE A 89 9.41 -2.12 10.09
C ILE A 89 9.16 -0.61 9.89
N GLY A 90 10.12 0.25 10.19
CA GLY A 90 9.96 1.69 9.98
C GLY A 90 10.19 2.09 8.52
N ALA A 91 9.13 2.18 7.72
CA ALA A 91 9.22 2.53 6.30
C ALA A 91 9.94 3.87 6.06
N ASN A 92 9.68 4.88 6.91
CA ASN A 92 10.33 6.19 6.82
C ASN A 92 11.85 6.13 7.06
N ASP A 93 12.31 5.24 7.94
CA ASP A 93 13.74 5.11 8.26
C ASP A 93 14.49 4.43 7.11
N ILE A 94 13.90 3.38 6.53
CA ILE A 94 14.43 2.74 5.31
C ILE A 94 14.44 3.73 4.15
N LEU A 95 13.35 4.48 3.97
CA LEU A 95 13.24 5.46 2.89
C LEU A 95 14.29 6.57 3.02
N LYS A 96 14.50 7.09 4.24
CA LYS A 96 15.58 8.03 4.52
C LYS A 96 16.94 7.42 4.21
N TRP A 97 17.19 6.19 4.62
CA TRP A 97 18.42 5.49 4.32
C TRP A 97 18.64 5.34 2.81
N CYS A 98 17.59 4.98 2.06
CA CYS A 98 17.62 4.86 0.60
C CYS A 98 17.94 6.20 -0.07
N HIS A 99 17.32 7.28 0.38
CA HIS A 99 17.63 8.64 -0.08
C HIS A 99 19.11 8.98 0.13
N ASP A 100 19.62 8.77 1.34
CA ASP A 100 20.99 9.14 1.72
C ASP A 100 22.07 8.31 0.97
N HIS A 101 21.71 7.11 0.49
CA HIS A 101 22.61 6.18 -0.21
C HIS A 101 22.32 6.06 -1.72
N ASN A 102 21.44 6.90 -2.28
CA ASN A 102 21.04 6.85 -3.69
C ASN A 102 20.53 5.45 -4.14
N VAL A 103 19.66 4.85 -3.33
CA VAL A 103 19.06 3.52 -3.56
C VAL A 103 17.59 3.67 -3.91
N LEU A 104 17.12 2.90 -4.90
CA LEU A 104 15.71 2.84 -5.27
C LEU A 104 14.93 2.09 -4.18
N TYR A 105 13.69 2.50 -3.93
CA TYR A 105 12.84 1.86 -2.91
C TYR A 105 11.45 1.56 -3.47
N VAL A 106 10.91 0.40 -3.11
CA VAL A 106 9.49 0.08 -3.30
C VAL A 106 8.95 -0.70 -2.11
N ASN A 107 7.73 -0.40 -1.70
CA ASN A 107 7.01 -1.17 -0.69
C ASN A 107 5.52 -1.32 -1.03
N THR A 108 4.80 -2.08 -0.20
CA THR A 108 3.35 -2.24 -0.32
C THR A 108 2.55 -1.64 0.84
N SER A 109 3.23 -1.16 1.89
CA SER A 109 2.62 -0.56 3.08
C SER A 109 3.60 0.39 3.78
N VAL A 110 3.14 1.56 4.21
CA VAL A 110 3.87 2.43 5.16
C VAL A 110 3.73 1.87 6.58
N GLU A 111 4.64 0.95 6.91
CA GLU A 111 4.78 0.34 8.23
C GLU A 111 5.49 1.27 9.25
N VAL A 112 5.30 0.97 10.53
CA VAL A 112 6.01 1.61 11.65
C VAL A 112 6.64 0.57 12.55
N TRP A 113 7.65 0.98 13.31
CA TRP A 113 8.19 0.18 14.40
C TRP A 113 7.15 0.02 15.53
N ASP A 114 7.03 -1.22 15.99
CA ASP A 114 6.25 -1.70 17.13
C ASP A 114 4.88 -1.01 17.24
N PRO A 115 3.97 -1.22 16.28
CA PRO A 115 2.68 -0.53 16.23
C PRO A 115 1.79 -0.85 17.45
N THR A 116 2.03 -1.97 18.12
CA THR A 116 1.31 -2.41 19.32
C THR A 116 1.80 -1.74 20.60
N GLU A 117 3.02 -1.23 20.61
CA GLU A 117 3.55 -0.51 21.78
C GLU A 117 2.69 0.75 22.02
N ASP A 118 2.27 0.95 23.26
CA ASP A 118 1.40 2.07 23.66
C ASP A 118 0.08 2.20 22.89
N PHE A 119 -0.39 1.12 22.25
CA PHE A 119 -1.62 1.17 21.47
C PHE A 119 -2.82 1.61 22.32
N LEU A 120 -2.88 1.26 23.61
CA LEU A 120 -3.99 1.68 24.47
C LEU A 120 -3.96 3.17 24.86
N THR A 121 -2.78 3.80 24.84
CA THR A 121 -2.58 5.19 25.29
C THR A 121 -2.48 6.19 24.13
N ARG A 122 -2.11 5.74 22.92
CA ARG A 122 -2.07 6.57 21.70
C ARG A 122 -3.44 7.13 21.32
N SER A 123 -3.46 8.38 20.90
CA SER A 123 -4.62 9.06 20.31
C SER A 123 -5.04 8.44 18.97
N LEU A 124 -6.23 8.78 18.47
CA LEU A 124 -6.70 8.33 17.15
C LEU A 124 -5.74 8.74 16.03
N LEU A 125 -5.21 9.97 16.10
CA LEU A 125 -4.26 10.47 15.12
C LEU A 125 -2.94 9.68 15.18
N GLU A 126 -2.43 9.38 16.37
CA GLU A 126 -1.18 8.60 16.53
C GLU A 126 -1.30 7.17 16.01
N LYS A 127 -2.51 6.61 16.07
CA LYS A 127 -2.79 5.32 15.47
C LYS A 127 -2.86 5.41 13.95
N SER A 128 -3.32 6.54 13.39
CA SER A 128 -3.78 6.65 12.00
C SER A 128 -2.73 6.45 10.90
N LEU A 129 -3.14 5.90 9.75
CA LEU A 129 -2.39 5.93 8.50
C LEU A 129 -2.23 7.37 7.99
N TYR A 130 -3.23 8.24 8.22
CA TYR A 130 -3.12 9.67 7.93
C TYR A 130 -1.83 10.29 8.50
N LEU A 131 -1.52 10.01 9.78
CA LEU A 131 -0.30 10.51 10.41
C LEU A 131 0.95 9.92 9.76
N ARG A 132 0.96 8.63 9.41
CA ARG A 132 2.08 7.99 8.71
C ARG A 132 2.35 8.68 7.36
N GLN A 133 1.30 8.94 6.59
CA GLN A 133 1.37 9.69 5.33
C GLN A 133 1.86 11.13 5.53
N MET A 134 1.43 11.81 6.59
CA MET A 134 1.93 13.16 6.89
C MET A 134 3.43 13.16 7.22
N ARG A 135 3.92 12.17 7.98
CA ARG A 135 5.34 12.02 8.28
C ARG A 135 6.16 11.74 7.02
N LEU A 136 5.63 10.89 6.12
CA LEU A 136 6.26 10.63 4.83
C LEU A 136 6.39 11.90 3.98
N ARG A 137 5.30 12.68 3.87
CA ARG A 137 5.30 13.95 3.13
C ARG A 137 6.27 14.98 3.71
N GLU A 138 6.37 15.06 5.03
CA GLU A 138 7.31 15.95 5.71
C GLU A 138 8.76 15.50 5.47
N LEU A 139 9.02 14.18 5.58
CA LEU A 139 10.34 13.59 5.34
C LEU A 139 10.87 13.95 3.94
N SER A 140 10.02 13.85 2.92
CA SER A 140 10.42 14.06 1.52
C SER A 140 10.19 15.49 1.01
N ARG A 141 9.77 16.44 1.86
CA ARG A 141 9.29 17.77 1.42
C ARG A 141 10.34 18.53 0.60
N ASP A 142 11.59 18.45 1.02
CA ASP A 142 12.68 19.26 0.49
C ASP A 142 13.65 18.45 -0.41
N TRP A 143 13.31 17.19 -0.71
CA TRP A 143 14.13 16.31 -1.54
C TRP A 143 14.08 16.74 -3.02
N LYS A 144 15.25 16.92 -3.63
CA LYS A 144 15.43 17.29 -5.03
C LYS A 144 16.43 16.34 -5.66
N ASP A 145 16.17 15.91 -6.89
CA ASP A 145 17.03 14.97 -7.64
C ASP A 145 17.38 13.69 -6.84
N ALA A 146 16.44 13.26 -5.98
CA ALA A 146 16.55 12.08 -5.13
C ALA A 146 16.25 10.78 -5.89
N PRO A 147 16.76 9.61 -5.42
CA PRO A 147 16.38 8.32 -5.99
C PRO A 147 14.87 8.11 -5.90
N THR A 148 14.32 7.39 -6.88
CA THR A 148 12.88 7.10 -6.91
C THR A 148 12.51 6.14 -5.78
N ALA A 149 11.49 6.52 -5.02
CA ALA A 149 10.82 5.67 -4.06
C ALA A 149 9.33 5.56 -4.40
N VAL A 150 8.84 4.32 -4.50
CA VAL A 150 7.42 4.02 -4.77
C VAL A 150 6.82 3.38 -3.52
N VAL A 151 6.09 4.18 -2.76
CA VAL A 151 5.42 3.73 -1.54
C VAL A 151 4.00 3.23 -1.82
N ASP A 152 3.48 2.38 -0.94
CA ASP A 152 2.08 1.93 -0.93
C ASP A 152 1.65 1.35 -2.29
N HIS A 153 2.50 0.50 -2.87
CA HIS A 153 2.34 0.01 -4.24
C HIS A 153 2.09 -1.50 -4.33
N GLY A 154 1.09 -1.96 -3.59
CA GLY A 154 0.53 -3.31 -3.70
C GLY A 154 -0.73 -3.35 -4.57
N ALA A 155 -1.72 -4.14 -4.14
CA ALA A 155 -3.05 -4.14 -4.74
C ALA A 155 -3.86 -2.92 -4.26
N ASN A 156 -4.08 -2.84 -2.96
CA ASN A 156 -4.74 -1.77 -2.22
C ASN A 156 -3.94 -1.57 -0.94
N PRO A 157 -3.20 -0.46 -0.78
CA PRO A 157 -2.99 0.62 -1.75
C PRO A 157 -2.11 0.19 -2.95
N GLY A 158 -2.16 0.96 -4.05
CA GLY A 158 -1.37 0.70 -5.27
C GLY A 158 -2.23 0.54 -6.52
N LEU A 159 -2.44 -0.70 -6.98
CA LEU A 159 -3.22 -1.05 -8.18
C LEU A 159 -4.59 -0.35 -8.24
N ILE A 160 -5.30 -0.25 -7.12
CA ILE A 160 -6.59 0.45 -7.04
C ILE A 160 -6.53 1.91 -7.51
N THR A 161 -5.40 2.61 -7.34
CA THR A 161 -5.23 3.98 -7.84
C THR A 161 -5.22 4.01 -9.36
N HIS A 162 -4.66 2.98 -10.00
CA HIS A 162 -4.70 2.83 -11.45
C HIS A 162 -6.12 2.50 -11.92
N PHE A 163 -6.86 1.65 -11.19
CA PHE A 163 -8.26 1.36 -11.48
C PHE A 163 -9.16 2.58 -11.34
N VAL A 164 -8.98 3.43 -10.32
CA VAL A 164 -9.74 4.68 -10.20
C VAL A 164 -9.51 5.58 -11.41
N LYS A 165 -8.25 5.75 -11.84
CA LYS A 165 -7.92 6.55 -13.02
C LYS A 165 -8.55 5.99 -14.29
N GLN A 166 -8.44 4.69 -14.51
CA GLN A 166 -9.05 4.04 -15.67
C GLN A 166 -10.57 4.13 -15.63
N GLY A 167 -11.20 3.84 -14.48
CA GLY A 167 -12.64 3.93 -14.29
C GLY A 167 -13.18 5.34 -14.55
N LEU A 168 -12.47 6.40 -14.16
CA LEU A 168 -12.86 7.77 -14.50
C LEU A 168 -12.83 8.03 -16.01
N LEU A 169 -11.84 7.48 -16.73
CA LEU A 169 -11.78 7.59 -18.20
C LEU A 169 -12.90 6.80 -18.87
N ASP A 170 -13.22 5.61 -18.34
CA ASP A 170 -14.29 4.77 -18.87
C ASP A 170 -15.67 5.40 -18.64
N ILE A 171 -15.92 5.96 -17.44
CA ILE A 171 -17.15 6.71 -17.13
C ILE A 171 -17.26 7.94 -18.05
N ALA A 172 -16.16 8.66 -18.26
CA ALA A 172 -16.14 9.80 -19.19
C ALA A 172 -16.52 9.38 -20.61
N ALA A 173 -15.89 8.32 -21.14
CA ALA A 173 -16.17 7.82 -22.47
C ALA A 173 -17.64 7.38 -22.62
N CYS A 174 -18.18 6.61 -21.66
CA CYS A 174 -19.58 6.19 -21.67
C CYS A 174 -20.55 7.37 -21.57
N THR A 175 -20.24 8.37 -20.73
CA THR A 175 -21.08 9.57 -20.57
C THR A 175 -21.22 10.36 -21.87
N CYS A 176 -20.11 10.54 -22.59
CA CYS A 176 -20.10 11.19 -23.90
C CYS A 176 -20.83 10.33 -24.95
N ALA A 177 -20.57 9.02 -24.99
CA ALA A 177 -21.19 8.11 -25.95
C ALA A 177 -22.72 8.02 -25.79
N ASP A 178 -23.21 8.02 -24.54
CA ASP A 178 -24.64 7.97 -24.21
C ASP A 178 -25.37 9.29 -24.48
N LYS A 179 -24.65 10.38 -24.81
CA LYS A 179 -25.19 11.74 -25.00
C LYS A 179 -26.03 12.22 -23.82
N LYS A 180 -25.62 11.87 -22.60
CA LYS A 180 -26.29 12.25 -21.33
C LYS A 180 -25.91 13.65 -20.82
N VAL A 181 -25.08 14.38 -21.56
CA VAL A 181 -24.53 15.68 -21.20
C VAL A 181 -24.69 16.66 -22.36
N SER A 182 -24.59 17.97 -22.09
CA SER A 182 -24.62 18.98 -23.14
C SER A 182 -23.36 18.90 -24.02
N PRO A 183 -23.39 19.44 -25.26
CA PRO A 183 -22.21 19.50 -26.12
C PRO A 183 -21.02 20.23 -25.46
N GLU A 184 -21.28 21.26 -24.65
CA GLU A 184 -20.24 22.00 -23.91
C GLU A 184 -19.61 21.12 -22.82
N ASP A 185 -20.44 20.40 -22.06
CA ASP A 185 -19.99 19.47 -21.03
C ASP A 185 -19.20 18.30 -21.63
N GLU A 186 -19.62 17.78 -22.78
CA GLU A 186 -18.92 16.72 -23.53
C GLU A 186 -17.51 17.17 -23.93
N GLN A 187 -17.37 18.39 -24.44
CA GLN A 187 -16.08 18.98 -24.80
C GLN A 187 -15.17 19.13 -23.58
N GLU A 188 -15.70 19.63 -22.46
CA GLU A 188 -14.93 19.79 -21.22
C GLU A 188 -14.48 18.42 -20.67
N ILE A 189 -15.38 17.44 -20.58
CA ILE A 189 -15.08 16.08 -20.12
C ILE A 189 -13.98 15.46 -20.97
N THR A 190 -14.09 15.57 -22.30
CA THR A 190 -13.11 15.03 -23.24
C THR A 190 -11.73 15.67 -23.06
N LEU A 191 -11.69 16.99 -22.83
CA LEU A 191 -10.44 17.72 -22.57
C LEU A 191 -9.80 17.29 -21.24
N LEU A 192 -10.59 17.20 -20.17
CA LEU A 192 -10.12 16.79 -18.85
C LEU A 192 -9.57 15.34 -18.87
N ALA A 193 -10.27 14.44 -19.55
CA ALA A 193 -9.84 13.05 -19.75
C ALA A 193 -8.53 12.97 -20.55
N LYS A 194 -8.42 13.71 -21.65
CA LYS A 194 -7.20 13.77 -22.47
C LYS A 194 -6.01 14.29 -21.69
N ASN A 195 -6.22 15.33 -20.88
CA ASN A 195 -5.18 15.94 -20.06
C ASN A 195 -4.89 15.16 -18.77
N ARG A 196 -5.68 14.12 -18.47
CA ARG A 196 -5.57 13.32 -17.24
C ARG A 196 -5.69 14.16 -15.96
N ASP A 197 -6.51 15.21 -16.01
CA ASP A 197 -6.85 16.00 -14.82
C ASP A 197 -7.95 15.28 -14.02
N PHE A 198 -7.56 14.22 -13.33
CA PHE A 198 -8.49 13.29 -12.67
C PHE A 198 -9.32 13.95 -11.57
N ALA A 199 -8.80 14.98 -10.89
CA ALA A 199 -9.53 15.67 -9.84
C ALA A 199 -10.71 16.46 -10.42
N ARG A 200 -10.46 17.29 -11.45
CA ARG A 200 -11.53 18.02 -12.13
C ARG A 200 -12.44 17.09 -12.92
N LEU A 201 -11.89 16.03 -13.52
CA LEU A 201 -12.70 15.03 -14.21
C LEU A 201 -13.69 14.35 -13.26
N ALA A 202 -13.24 13.88 -12.09
CA ALA A 202 -14.12 13.26 -11.09
C ALA A 202 -15.23 14.23 -10.62
N GLN A 203 -14.87 15.51 -10.40
CA GLN A 203 -15.84 16.54 -10.08
C GLN A 203 -16.87 16.74 -11.21
N LYS A 204 -16.41 16.86 -12.46
CA LYS A 204 -17.26 17.09 -13.64
C LYS A 204 -18.21 15.92 -13.90
N LEU A 205 -17.75 14.69 -13.69
CA LEU A 205 -18.56 13.47 -13.78
C LEU A 205 -19.50 13.28 -12.58
N GLY A 206 -19.44 14.15 -11.56
CA GLY A 206 -20.28 14.05 -10.39
C GLY A 206 -19.97 12.85 -9.49
N VAL A 207 -18.73 12.33 -9.52
CA VAL A 207 -18.31 11.25 -8.63
C VAL A 207 -18.30 11.74 -7.19
N ARG A 208 -19.12 11.11 -6.35
CA ARG A 208 -19.29 11.51 -4.94
C ARG A 208 -18.49 10.63 -3.99
N VAL A 209 -18.51 9.33 -4.25
CA VAL A 209 -17.94 8.31 -3.40
C VAL A 209 -17.18 7.31 -4.25
N ILE A 210 -16.02 6.86 -3.76
CA ILE A 210 -15.24 5.76 -4.32
C ILE A 210 -15.02 4.78 -3.18
N HIS A 211 -15.49 3.54 -3.38
CA HIS A 211 -15.19 2.44 -2.47
C HIS A 211 -14.12 1.55 -3.08
N CYS A 212 -13.20 1.07 -2.25
CA CYS A 212 -12.43 -0.13 -2.57
C CYS A 212 -13.30 -1.34 -2.20
N SER A 213 -14.22 -1.71 -3.10
CA SER A 213 -15.12 -2.84 -2.88
C SER A 213 -14.40 -4.15 -3.18
N GLU A 214 -14.08 -4.91 -2.14
CA GLU A 214 -13.39 -6.19 -2.25
C GLU A 214 -14.22 -7.32 -1.64
N ARG A 215 -14.22 -8.47 -2.31
CA ARG A 215 -14.77 -9.71 -1.78
C ARG A 215 -13.84 -10.87 -2.13
N ASP A 216 -13.20 -11.43 -1.11
CA ASP A 216 -12.42 -12.65 -1.23
C ASP A 216 -13.34 -13.87 -1.01
N THR A 217 -13.38 -14.76 -1.99
CA THR A 217 -14.19 -15.99 -1.96
C THR A 217 -13.34 -17.26 -1.93
N GLN A 218 -12.03 -17.13 -1.69
CA GLN A 218 -11.14 -18.28 -1.57
C GLN A 218 -11.57 -19.15 -0.38
N VAL A 219 -11.64 -20.45 -0.61
CA VAL A 219 -12.04 -21.45 0.40
C VAL A 219 -10.91 -22.45 0.59
N ALA A 220 -10.53 -22.70 1.84
CA ALA A 220 -9.55 -23.72 2.19
C ALA A 220 -10.17 -25.13 2.17
N ASN A 221 -9.35 -26.14 1.94
CA ASN A 221 -9.75 -27.55 2.00
C ASN A 221 -9.86 -28.10 3.44
N ARG A 222 -9.48 -27.31 4.45
CA ARG A 222 -9.62 -27.61 5.88
C ARG A 222 -10.46 -26.52 6.52
N ALA A 223 -11.38 -26.93 7.40
CA ALA A 223 -12.17 -26.00 8.20
C ALA A 223 -11.27 -25.21 9.18
N LYS A 224 -11.67 -23.97 9.45
CA LYS A 224 -11.04 -23.13 10.48
C LYS A 224 -11.16 -23.79 11.85
N GLU A 225 -10.07 -23.81 12.62
CA GLU A 225 -10.05 -24.35 13.97
C GLU A 225 -10.41 -23.30 15.05
N VAL A 226 -10.71 -23.78 16.24
CA VAL A 226 -10.88 -22.94 17.44
C VAL A 226 -9.56 -22.26 17.77
N ASN A 227 -9.61 -20.97 18.14
CA ASN A 227 -8.43 -20.13 18.43
C ASN A 227 -7.46 -19.93 17.25
N GLU A 228 -7.87 -20.23 16.03
CA GLU A 228 -7.13 -19.92 14.81
C GLU A 228 -7.68 -18.63 14.16
N PHE A 229 -6.82 -17.78 13.63
CA PHE A 229 -7.19 -16.71 12.71
C PHE A 229 -6.70 -17.09 11.31
N VAL A 230 -7.59 -17.08 10.32
CA VAL A 230 -7.30 -17.48 8.94
C VAL A 230 -7.55 -16.30 8.02
N GLY A 231 -6.68 -16.15 7.01
CA GLY A 231 -6.74 -15.11 6.01
C GLY A 231 -5.91 -15.53 4.80
N THR A 232 -6.08 -14.80 3.69
CA THR A 232 -5.40 -15.09 2.41
C THR A 232 -4.10 -14.30 2.24
N TRP A 233 -3.81 -13.42 3.19
CA TRP A 233 -2.58 -12.63 3.29
C TRP A 233 -2.17 -12.46 4.77
N SER A 234 -1.30 -11.49 5.07
CA SER A 234 -0.70 -11.29 6.40
C SER A 234 -1.74 -11.14 7.51
N ILE A 235 -1.80 -12.12 8.43
CA ILE A 235 -2.67 -12.06 9.61
C ILE A 235 -2.26 -10.92 10.54
N GLU A 236 -0.95 -10.69 10.70
CA GLU A 236 -0.43 -9.62 11.53
C GLU A 236 -0.77 -8.24 10.95
N GLY A 237 -0.68 -8.07 9.63
CA GLY A 237 -1.09 -6.86 8.92
C GLY A 237 -2.59 -6.59 9.07
N LEU A 238 -3.43 -7.59 8.74
CA LEU A 238 -4.88 -7.47 8.89
C LEU A 238 -5.30 -7.18 10.33
N ARG A 239 -4.63 -7.77 11.32
CA ARG A 239 -4.92 -7.48 12.73
C ARG A 239 -4.60 -6.04 13.08
N GLU A 240 -3.44 -5.53 12.65
CA GLU A 240 -3.03 -4.14 12.89
C GLU A 240 -4.04 -3.16 12.27
N GLU A 241 -4.31 -3.32 10.98
CA GLU A 241 -5.21 -2.44 10.23
C GLU A 241 -6.66 -2.55 10.71
N GLY A 242 -7.13 -3.78 10.96
CA GLY A 242 -8.51 -4.06 11.35
C GLY A 242 -8.85 -3.61 12.77
N THR A 243 -7.87 -3.58 13.68
CA THR A 243 -8.08 -3.10 15.06
C THR A 243 -7.82 -1.60 15.21
N ALA A 244 -7.27 -0.96 14.19
CA ALA A 244 -7.09 0.49 14.17
C ALA A 244 -8.42 1.24 14.03
N PRO A 245 -8.44 2.54 14.37
CA PRO A 245 -9.58 3.40 14.12
C PRO A 245 -10.01 3.39 12.65
N VAL A 246 -11.31 3.52 12.40
CA VAL A 246 -11.83 3.78 11.05
C VAL A 246 -11.25 5.10 10.53
N GLU A 247 -10.75 5.07 9.29
CA GLU A 247 -10.28 6.23 8.55
C GLU A 247 -11.03 6.29 7.22
N ILE A 248 -11.72 7.41 6.97
CA ILE A 248 -12.50 7.61 5.74
C ILE A 248 -12.14 8.97 5.16
N ALA A 249 -11.76 8.99 3.88
CA ALA A 249 -11.66 10.24 3.12
C ALA A 249 -13.07 10.85 2.99
N TRP A 250 -13.22 12.08 3.47
CA TRP A 250 -14.53 12.70 3.64
C TRP A 250 -14.87 13.61 2.46
N GLY A 251 -15.87 13.21 1.67
CA GLY A 251 -16.29 13.94 0.48
C GLY A 251 -17.04 15.23 0.81
N THR A 252 -16.88 16.26 -0.02
CA THR A 252 -17.58 17.56 0.15
C THR A 252 -19.10 17.47 0.00
N HIS A 253 -19.61 16.36 -0.56
CA HIS A 253 -21.04 16.10 -0.69
C HIS A 253 -21.68 15.62 0.62
N GLU A 254 -20.88 15.21 1.60
CA GLU A 254 -21.37 14.72 2.89
C GLU A 254 -21.80 15.88 3.79
N SER A 255 -23.10 15.98 4.04
CA SER A 255 -23.68 17.13 4.76
C SER A 255 -23.58 17.03 6.28
N LYS A 256 -23.23 15.86 6.83
CA LYS A 256 -23.23 15.60 8.27
C LYS A 256 -22.16 14.59 8.65
N LEU A 257 -21.32 14.97 9.61
CA LEU A 257 -20.37 14.04 10.22
C LEU A 257 -21.11 12.96 11.04
N PRO A 258 -20.64 11.71 11.00
CA PRO A 258 -21.15 10.67 11.89
C PRO A 258 -20.83 11.01 13.36
N PRO A 259 -21.59 10.47 14.32
CA PRO A 259 -21.31 10.65 15.74
C PRO A 259 -19.87 10.26 16.06
N LEU A 260 -19.22 11.05 16.94
CA LEU A 260 -17.83 10.84 17.38
C LEU A 260 -16.79 10.94 16.26
N ALA A 261 -17.11 11.53 15.11
CA ALA A 261 -16.11 11.83 14.09
C ALA A 261 -15.10 12.85 14.60
N HIS A 262 -13.82 12.56 14.37
CA HIS A 262 -12.71 13.48 14.59
C HIS A 262 -12.11 13.88 13.26
N ILE A 263 -11.79 15.16 13.10
CA ILE A 263 -11.03 15.68 11.96
C ILE A 263 -9.58 15.87 12.42
N PRO A 264 -8.57 15.47 11.62
CA PRO A 264 -7.18 15.69 11.97
C PRO A 264 -6.87 17.19 12.15
N PRO A 265 -6.03 17.57 13.13
CA PRO A 265 -5.81 18.98 13.48
C PRO A 265 -4.96 19.75 12.44
N TYR A 266 -4.20 19.05 11.59
CA TYR A 266 -3.32 19.62 10.56
C TYR A 266 -3.29 18.75 9.30
N GLY A 267 -2.55 19.20 8.28
CA GLY A 267 -2.46 18.54 6.97
C GLY A 267 -3.65 18.90 6.06
N PRO A 268 -3.96 18.11 5.03
CA PRO A 268 -5.05 18.39 4.09
C PRO A 268 -6.45 18.34 4.72
N LYS A 269 -6.63 17.71 5.89
CA LYS A 269 -7.93 17.61 6.59
C LYS A 269 -9.06 17.04 5.74
N ASN A 270 -8.71 16.14 4.82
CA ASN A 270 -9.60 15.47 3.89
C ASN A 270 -10.08 14.10 4.40
N MET A 271 -9.83 13.78 5.68
CA MET A 271 -10.24 12.53 6.31
C MET A 271 -10.98 12.79 7.61
N ILE A 272 -11.78 11.82 8.01
CA ILE A 272 -12.35 11.71 9.36
C ILE A 272 -11.88 10.42 10.02
N PHE A 273 -11.83 10.44 11.35
CA PHE A 273 -11.55 9.27 12.18
C PHE A 273 -12.77 8.93 13.03
N LEU A 274 -13.08 7.64 13.17
CA LEU A 274 -14.06 7.16 14.16
C LEU A 274 -13.34 6.35 15.23
N PRO A 275 -13.65 6.54 16.52
CA PRO A 275 -13.09 5.75 17.62
C PRO A 275 -13.71 4.36 17.70
N GLN A 276 -13.69 3.62 16.58
CA GLN A 276 -14.19 2.26 16.41
C GLN A 276 -13.18 1.48 15.59
N MET A 277 -13.03 0.18 15.89
CA MET A 277 -12.16 -0.71 15.11
C MET A 277 -12.73 -0.88 13.71
N GLY A 278 -11.91 -0.72 12.66
CA GLY A 278 -12.36 -0.87 11.28
C GLY A 278 -13.03 -2.21 10.98
N MET A 279 -12.49 -3.30 11.54
CA MET A 279 -13.04 -4.65 11.41
C MET A 279 -14.41 -4.83 12.09
N ASN A 280 -14.80 -3.94 13.01
CA ASN A 280 -16.10 -3.95 13.67
C ASN A 280 -17.07 -2.88 13.12
N THR A 281 -16.67 -2.12 12.10
CA THR A 281 -17.51 -1.10 11.46
C THR A 281 -17.91 -1.56 10.07
N TRP A 282 -19.20 -1.68 9.82
CA TRP A 282 -19.74 -2.26 8.59
C TRP A 282 -20.27 -1.18 7.65
N VAL A 283 -19.96 -1.32 6.36
CA VAL A 283 -20.39 -0.42 5.28
C VAL A 283 -21.10 -1.20 4.19
N ARG A 284 -22.20 -0.67 3.67
CA ARG A 284 -22.84 -1.22 2.47
C ARG A 284 -22.01 -0.83 1.26
N SER A 285 -21.74 -1.79 0.39
CA SER A 285 -21.00 -1.59 -0.84
C SER A 285 -21.56 -2.48 -1.94
N TRP A 286 -20.91 -2.45 -3.09
CA TRP A 286 -21.29 -3.23 -4.26
C TRP A 286 -20.05 -3.69 -5.01
N ILE A 287 -20.07 -4.94 -5.46
CA ILE A 287 -19.11 -5.51 -6.43
C ILE A 287 -19.92 -5.98 -7.65
N PRO A 288 -19.29 -6.32 -8.79
CA PRO A 288 -20.02 -6.80 -9.96
C PRO A 288 -21.11 -7.81 -9.60
N ASP A 289 -22.34 -7.45 -9.95
CA ASP A 289 -23.57 -8.23 -9.85
C ASP A 289 -24.14 -8.47 -8.43
N GLU A 290 -23.57 -7.91 -7.35
CA GLU A 290 -24.09 -8.11 -5.99
C GLU A 290 -23.84 -6.96 -5.00
N GLU A 291 -24.82 -6.73 -4.10
CA GLU A 291 -24.63 -5.91 -2.90
C GLU A 291 -23.82 -6.71 -1.88
N ILE A 292 -22.88 -6.03 -1.23
CA ILE A 292 -22.05 -6.60 -0.16
C ILE A 292 -22.07 -5.71 1.07
N VAL A 293 -21.74 -6.30 2.22
CA VAL A 293 -21.42 -5.56 3.44
C VAL A 293 -19.93 -5.75 3.71
N GLY A 294 -19.16 -4.69 3.54
CA GLY A 294 -17.72 -4.65 3.81
C GLY A 294 -17.43 -4.12 5.21
N MET A 295 -16.17 -4.29 5.64
CA MET A 295 -15.65 -3.67 6.86
C MET A 295 -14.93 -2.37 6.48
N ALA A 296 -15.04 -1.33 7.31
CA ALA A 296 -14.36 -0.05 7.12
C ALA A 296 -12.92 -0.11 7.67
N ILE A 297 -12.14 -1.08 7.18
CA ILE A 297 -10.72 -1.19 7.49
C ILE A 297 -9.99 -0.05 6.77
N ARG A 298 -9.14 0.64 7.51
CA ARG A 298 -8.36 1.76 6.97
C ARG A 298 -7.38 1.27 5.90
N HIS A 299 -7.10 2.14 4.93
CA HIS A 299 -6.13 1.92 3.86
C HIS A 299 -5.48 3.25 3.45
#